data_AF-A0A8D1VTP7-F1
#
_entry.id   AF-A0A8D1VTP7-F1
#
_cell.length_a   1.000
_cell.length_b   1.000
_cell.length_c   1.000
_cell.angle_alpha   90.00
_cell.angle_beta   90.00
_cell.angle_gamma   90.00
#
_symmetry.space_group_name_H-M   'P 1'
#
loop_
_entity.id
_entity.type
_entity.pdbx_description
1 polymer ?
#
loop_
_entity_poly.entity_id
_entity_poly.type
_entity_poly.pdbx_seq_one_letter_code
_entity_poly.pdbx_strand_id
1 'polypeptide(L)'
;MANIPLLLYPQDGSSSKPRPKADGDVCQDCIQMVTDLQNAVRTNSTFVEALVNHAKEECDRLGPGMADMCKNYISQYSEIAIQMMMHMVGWPKGVCSLTRGQKTMAHHLLL
;
A
#
# COMPACT_ATOMS: atom_id res chain seq x y z
N MET A 1 -15.55 -37.18 3.29
CA MET A 1 -14.96 -36.72 4.56
C MET A 1 -13.55 -36.24 4.24
N ALA A 2 -13.36 -34.94 4.03
CA ALA A 2 -12.05 -34.39 3.69
C ALA A 2 -11.40 -33.85 4.97
N ASN A 3 -10.34 -34.52 5.41
CA ASN A 3 -9.48 -34.03 6.49
C ASN A 3 -8.52 -33.00 5.89
N ILE A 4 -8.76 -31.73 6.17
CA ILE A 4 -7.93 -30.62 5.67
C ILE A 4 -6.69 -30.53 6.58
N PRO A 5 -5.46 -30.55 6.04
CA PRO A 5 -4.25 -30.45 6.84
C PRO A 5 -4.19 -29.15 7.65
N LEU A 6 -3.82 -29.27 8.93
CA LEU A 6 -3.65 -28.22 9.96
C LEU A 6 -2.61 -27.12 9.64
N LEU A 7 -2.24 -26.91 8.38
CA LEU A 7 -1.35 -25.81 7.95
C LEU A 7 -2.05 -24.45 7.87
N LEU A 8 -3.37 -24.41 8.10
CA LEU A 8 -4.15 -23.16 8.19
C LEU A 8 -4.28 -22.62 9.63
N TYR A 9 -3.66 -23.27 10.62
CA TYR A 9 -3.65 -22.76 11.99
C TYR A 9 -2.29 -22.13 12.31
N PRO A 10 -2.21 -20.82 12.62
CA PRO A 10 -0.99 -20.24 13.16
C PRO A 10 -0.79 -20.81 14.57
N GLN A 11 0.22 -21.66 14.75
CA GLN A 11 0.68 -22.06 16.08
C GLN A 11 1.29 -20.82 16.74
N ASP A 12 0.58 -20.23 17.69
CA ASP A 12 1.03 -19.18 18.58
C ASP A 12 1.99 -19.74 19.64
N GLY A 13 3.10 -20.30 19.15
CA GLY A 13 4.24 -20.70 19.96
C GLY A 13 5.01 -19.47 20.43
N SER A 14 4.67 -18.99 21.62
CA SER A 14 5.47 -18.10 22.46
C SER A 14 6.97 -18.43 22.37
N SER A 15 7.73 -17.55 21.70
CA SER A 15 9.16 -17.40 21.92
C SER A 15 9.53 -15.94 21.69
N SER A 16 9.28 -15.11 22.71
CA SER A 16 9.67 -13.70 22.74
C SER A 16 11.19 -13.56 22.84
N LYS A 17 11.87 -13.66 21.69
CA LYS A 17 13.19 -13.04 21.55
C LYS A 17 12.96 -11.52 21.59
N PRO A 18 13.69 -10.73 22.40
CA PRO A 18 13.57 -9.28 22.36
C PRO A 18 13.90 -8.85 20.93
N ARG A 19 12.89 -8.46 20.15
CA ARG A 19 13.14 -7.74 18.91
C ARG A 19 13.80 -6.43 19.34
N PRO A 20 14.89 -6.00 18.68
CA PRO A 20 15.44 -4.68 18.90
C PRO A 20 14.27 -3.69 18.83
N LYS A 21 14.11 -2.88 19.87
CA LYS A 21 13.18 -1.76 19.84
C LYS A 21 13.70 -0.85 18.73
N ALA A 22 13.16 -0.99 17.53
CA ALA A 22 13.24 0.05 16.54
C ALA A 22 12.49 1.23 17.16
N ASP A 23 13.22 2.27 17.54
CA ASP A 23 12.74 3.44 18.27
C ASP A 23 11.96 4.40 17.35
N GLY A 24 11.09 3.83 16.50
CA GLY A 24 10.25 4.54 15.55
C GLY A 24 8.86 3.92 15.58
N ASP A 25 7.84 4.76 15.78
CA ASP A 25 6.47 4.34 15.55
C ASP A 25 6.29 4.09 14.05
N VAL A 26 6.27 2.84 13.62
CA VAL A 26 6.05 2.42 12.22
C VAL A 26 4.81 3.09 11.61
N CYS A 27 3.79 3.39 12.43
CA CYS A 27 2.62 4.12 11.98
C CYS A 27 2.99 5.57 11.60
N GLN A 28 3.81 6.23 12.41
CA GLN A 28 4.28 7.58 12.17
C GLN A 28 5.22 7.63 10.96
N ASP A 29 6.12 6.66 10.82
CA ASP A 29 7.01 6.54 9.66
C ASP A 29 6.22 6.33 8.36
N CYS A 30 5.18 5.48 8.41
CA CYS A 30 4.27 5.31 7.28
C CYS A 30 3.56 6.63 6.95
N ILE A 31 3.00 7.34 7.94
CA ILE A 31 2.30 8.61 7.72
C ILE A 31 3.24 9.63 7.09
N GLN A 32 4.48 9.72 7.58
CA GLN A 32 5.47 10.62 7.04
C GLN A 32 5.82 10.26 5.59
N MET A 33 6.13 8.98 5.33
CA MET A 33 6.44 8.50 3.98
C MET A 33 5.31 8.79 2.98
N VAL A 34 4.06 8.50 3.34
CA VAL A 34 2.91 8.74 2.46
C VAL A 34 2.69 10.24 2.26
N THR A 35 2.96 11.07 3.27
CA THR A 35 2.90 12.53 3.15
C THR A 35 3.99 13.06 2.23
N ASP A 36 5.21 12.54 2.32
CA ASP A 36 6.33 12.92 1.46
C ASP A 36 6.06 12.56 0.00
N LEU A 37 5.46 11.39 -0.23
CA LEU A 37 5.00 10.98 -1.57
C LEU A 37 3.94 11.94 -2.12
N GLN A 38 2.94 12.35 -1.33
CA GLN A 38 1.98 13.37 -1.79
C GLN A 38 2.64 14.70 -2.14
N ASN A 39 3.60 15.14 -1.32
CA ASN A 39 4.32 16.38 -1.58
C ASN A 39 5.12 16.28 -2.86
N ALA A 40 5.86 15.18 -3.07
CA ALA A 40 6.60 14.93 -4.29
C ALA A 40 5.69 14.95 -5.53
N VAL A 41 4.54 14.27 -5.47
CA VAL A 41 3.53 14.30 -6.54
C VAL A 41 3.01 15.71 -6.81
N ARG A 42 2.80 16.53 -5.77
CA ARG A 42 2.30 17.90 -5.89
C ARG A 42 3.32 18.86 -6.50
N THR A 43 4.59 18.72 -6.14
CA THR A 43 5.61 19.76 -6.43
C THR A 43 6.63 19.35 -7.48
N ASN A 44 6.69 18.07 -7.86
CA ASN A 44 7.70 17.55 -8.77
C ASN A 44 7.04 16.77 -9.92
N SER A 45 6.85 17.44 -11.05
CA SER A 45 6.27 16.84 -12.26
C SER A 45 7.13 15.69 -12.80
N THR A 46 8.46 15.77 -12.70
CA THR A 46 9.35 14.68 -13.09
C THR A 46 9.16 13.44 -12.23
N PHE A 47 8.84 13.60 -10.93
CA PHE A 47 8.49 12.45 -10.07
C PHE A 47 7.21 11.76 -10.56
N VAL A 48 6.20 12.54 -10.96
CA VAL A 48 4.96 12.01 -11.53
C VAL A 48 5.22 11.22 -12.82
N GLU A 49 6.00 11.79 -13.74
CA GLU A 49 6.38 11.10 -14.99
C GLU A 49 7.12 9.79 -14.70
N ALA A 50 8.10 9.83 -13.78
CA ALA A 50 8.86 8.65 -13.37
C ALA A 50 7.96 7.58 -12.75
N LEU A 51 7.01 7.97 -11.88
CA LEU A 51 6.06 7.05 -11.26
C LEU A 51 5.15 6.37 -12.30
N VAL A 52 4.64 7.14 -13.26
CA VAL A 52 3.79 6.61 -14.33
C VAL A 52 4.56 5.69 -15.26
N ASN A 53 5.80 6.03 -15.60
CA ASN A 53 6.67 5.18 -16.41
C ASN A 53 7.01 3.88 -15.69
N HIS A 54 7.35 3.96 -14.40
CA HIS A 54 7.61 2.77 -13.60
C HIS A 54 6.38 1.85 -13.52
N ALA A 55 5.18 2.41 -13.35
CA ALA A 55 3.96 1.61 -13.36
C ALA A 55 3.73 0.92 -14.73
N LYS A 56 4.13 1.55 -15.85
CA LYS A 56 4.09 0.93 -17.18
C LYS A 56 5.12 -0.19 -17.35
N GLU A 57 6.28 -0.07 -16.75
CA GLU A 57 7.30 -1.14 -16.74
C GLU A 57 6.79 -2.38 -15.99
N GLU A 58 6.09 -2.17 -14.86
CA GLU A 58 5.48 -3.28 -14.11
C GLU A 58 4.40 -4.03 -14.91
N CYS A 59 3.76 -3.38 -15.90
CA CYS A 59 2.84 -4.06 -16.81
C CYS A 59 3.51 -5.16 -17.65
N ASP A 60 4.83 -5.07 -17.89
CA ASP A 60 5.55 -6.09 -18.69
C ASP A 60 5.53 -7.46 -18.02
N ARG A 61 5.32 -7.50 -16.70
CA ARG A 61 5.20 -8.74 -15.94
C ARG A 61 3.90 -9.52 -16.22
N LEU A 62 2.92 -8.89 -16.88
CA LEU A 62 1.63 -9.52 -17.22
C LEU A 62 1.68 -10.40 -18.47
N GLY A 63 2.79 -10.36 -19.21
CA GLY A 63 2.97 -11.14 -20.43
C GLY A 63 2.31 -10.53 -21.68
N PRO A 64 2.56 -11.12 -22.86
CA PRO A 64 2.11 -10.58 -24.14
C PRO A 64 0.59 -10.52 -24.23
N GLY A 65 0.06 -9.44 -24.80
CA GLY A 65 -1.38 -9.15 -24.90
C GLY A 65 -1.93 -8.29 -23.75
N MET A 66 -1.63 -8.65 -22.50
CA MET A 66 -2.10 -7.88 -21.33
C MET A 66 -1.20 -6.68 -21.01
N ALA A 67 0.09 -6.77 -21.30
CA ALA A 67 1.05 -5.69 -21.06
C ALA A 67 0.66 -4.40 -21.79
N ASP A 68 0.35 -4.47 -23.09
CA ASP A 68 -0.01 -3.30 -23.89
C ASP A 68 -1.33 -2.68 -23.42
N MET A 69 -2.32 -3.52 -23.09
CA MET A 69 -3.57 -3.06 -22.49
C MET A 69 -3.29 -2.32 -21.16
N CYS A 70 -2.51 -2.92 -20.25
CA CYS A 70 -2.14 -2.30 -18.98
C CYS A 70 -1.44 -0.94 -19.18
N LYS A 71 -0.47 -0.84 -20.10
CA LYS A 71 0.22 0.43 -20.42
C LYS A 71 -0.73 1.49 -20.96
N ASN A 72 -1.70 1.10 -21.79
CA ASN A 72 -2.74 2.00 -22.30
C ASN A 72 -3.67 2.46 -21.18
N TYR A 73 -4.07 1.57 -20.26
CA TYR A 73 -4.87 1.95 -19.10
C TYR A 73 -4.13 2.92 -18.19
N ILE A 74 -2.87 2.64 -17.87
CA ILE A 74 -2.05 3.54 -17.06
C ILE A 74 -1.95 4.91 -17.73
N SER A 75 -1.67 4.97 -19.04
CA SER A 75 -1.58 6.25 -19.75
C SER A 75 -2.88 7.06 -19.74
N GLN A 76 -4.03 6.38 -19.82
CA GLN A 76 -5.34 7.04 -19.85
C GLN A 76 -5.80 7.51 -18.48
N TYR A 77 -5.47 6.76 -17.42
CA TYR A 77 -6.05 6.98 -16.10
C TYR A 77 -5.07 7.52 -15.06
N SER A 78 -3.75 7.53 -15.33
CA SER A 78 -2.75 7.96 -14.35
C SER A 78 -2.97 9.39 -13.86
N GLU A 79 -3.27 10.32 -14.77
CA GLU A 79 -3.47 11.72 -14.40
C GLU A 79 -4.71 11.89 -13.52
N ILE A 80 -5.83 11.26 -13.90
CA ILE A 80 -7.07 11.28 -13.12
C ILE A 80 -6.86 10.62 -11.75
N ALA A 81 -6.14 9.50 -11.69
CA ALA A 81 -5.84 8.80 -10.46
C ALA A 81 -4.99 9.65 -9.51
N ILE A 82 -3.98 10.36 -10.04
CA ILE A 82 -3.15 11.28 -9.28
C ILE A 82 -3.98 12.45 -8.77
N GLN A 83 -4.78 13.08 -9.63
CA GLN A 83 -5.67 14.16 -9.20
C GLN A 83 -6.61 13.69 -8.08
N MET A 84 -7.21 12.51 -8.21
CA MET A 84 -8.08 11.95 -7.17
C MET A 84 -7.33 11.69 -5.86
N MET A 85 -6.11 11.17 -5.91
CA MET A 85 -5.26 10.98 -4.74
C MET A 85 -5.02 12.32 -4.01
N MET A 86 -4.74 13.39 -4.75
CA MET A 86 -4.44 14.71 -4.16
C MET A 86 -5.65 15.39 -3.50
N HIS A 87 -6.87 15.05 -3.92
CA HIS A 87 -8.10 15.59 -3.34
C HIS A 87 -8.65 14.75 -2.18
N MET A 88 -8.09 13.56 -1.94
CA MET A 88 -8.53 12.68 -0.86
C MET A 88 -7.98 13.14 0.49
N VAL A 89 -8.84 13.79 1.28
CA VAL A 89 -8.50 14.21 2.65
C VAL A 89 -8.22 12.98 3.52
N GLY A 90 -7.08 12.97 4.20
CA GLY A 90 -6.72 11.90 5.13
C GLY A 90 -6.05 10.68 4.49
N TRP A 91 -5.65 10.73 3.21
CA TRP A 91 -4.96 9.62 2.54
C TRP A 91 -3.75 9.04 3.33
N PRO A 92 -2.85 9.81 3.98
CA PRO A 92 -1.74 9.24 4.74
C PRO A 92 -2.21 8.40 5.92
N LYS A 93 -3.16 8.93 6.69
CA LYS A 93 -3.74 8.24 7.85
C LYS A 93 -4.56 7.02 7.40
N GLY A 94 -5.30 7.15 6.31
CA GLY A 94 -6.07 6.07 5.71
C GLY A 94 -5.19 4.90 5.30
N VAL A 95 -4.17 5.13 4.47
CA VAL A 95 -3.22 4.11 4.00
C VAL A 95 -2.52 3.43 5.18
N CYS A 96 -2.02 4.21 6.14
CA CYS A 96 -1.28 3.69 7.29
C CYS A 96 -2.16 3.06 8.37
N SER A 97 -3.48 3.31 8.35
CA SER A 97 -4.42 2.59 9.21
C SER A 97 -4.69 1.17 8.72
N LEU A 98 -4.52 0.91 7.41
CA LEU A 98 -4.66 -0.41 6.81
C LEU A 98 -3.47 -1.33 7.11
N THR A 99 -2.28 -0.75 7.34
CA THR A 99 -1.07 -1.52 7.69
C THR A 99 -1.04 -1.96 9.16
N ARG A 100 -1.94 -1.44 10.01
CA ARG A 100 -2.29 -2.10 11.27
C ARG A 100 -3.14 -3.32 10.95
N GLY A 101 -2.48 -4.45 10.68
CA GLY A 101 -3.15 -5.74 10.50
C GLY A 101 -4.25 -5.95 11.55
N GLN A 102 -5.48 -6.14 11.07
CA GLN A 102 -6.61 -6.74 11.80
C GLN A 102 -6.74 -6.43 13.31
N LYS A 103 -6.70 -5.16 13.75
CA LYS A 103 -7.07 -4.83 15.14
C LYS A 103 -8.17 -3.79 15.31
N THR A 104 -8.49 -3.00 14.28
CA THR A 104 -9.32 -1.80 14.48
C THR A 104 -10.82 -2.02 14.23
N MET A 105 -11.25 -3.15 13.66
CA MET A 105 -12.70 -3.45 13.50
C MET A 105 -13.35 -3.96 14.80
N ALA A 106 -12.57 -4.31 15.83
CA ALA A 106 -13.12 -4.74 17.12
C ALA A 106 -13.32 -3.57 18.11
N HIS A 107 -12.55 -2.49 17.98
CA HIS A 107 -12.59 -1.38 18.95
C HIS A 107 -13.67 -0.33 18.62
N HIS A 108 -14.17 -0.32 17.39
CA HIS A 108 -15.26 0.58 16.96
C HIS A 108 -16.66 -0.06 17.00
N LEU A 109 -16.77 -1.35 17.32
CA LEU A 109 -18.05 -2.07 17.46
C LEU A 109 -18.45 -2.31 18.93
N LEU A 110 -17.64 -1.82 19.88
CA LEU A 110 -17.89 -1.92 21.33
C LEU A 110 -18.03 -0.55 22.02
N LEU A 111 -18.34 0.50 21.26
CA LEU A 111 -18.81 1.80 21.75
C LEU A 111 -20.08 2.20 21.01
#